data_AF-K2AEI0-F1
#
_entry.id   AF-K2AEI0-F1
#
_cell.length_a   1.000
_cell.length_b   1.000
_cell.length_c   1.000
_cell.angle_alpha   90.00
_cell.angle_beta   90.00
_cell.angle_gamma   90.00
#
_symmetry.space_group_name_H-M   'P 1'
#
loop_
_entity.id
_entity.type
_entity.pdbx_description
1 polymer ?
#
loop_
_entity_poly.entity_id
_entity_poly.type
_entity_poly.pdbx_seq_one_letter_code
_entity_poly.pdbx_strand_id
1 'polypeptide(L)'
;MQKRKVFVVFKQLVKEFWFPFFAAILWCIYNFTGSNAAPFQIHLILSCFGAAFFFISWLLAQYFRVRKQAKVDNDLQSIHENISSVVRELQGATKDLIGYQTGGESFCYLINSSVSKDSNLGRETVIHQGAHPLFDVTARIMDINEFNTDVKANRVTLNTFTKNSRAYNSLIPGHVHMGNKWNLGDVDQRKFNIFWMARNGSFTQNLYYKKVGGQWHYATKVIRGEKELYSTTSEGYPRNSQGQIDW
;
A
#
# COMPACT_ATOMS: atom_id res chain seq x y z
N MET A 1 49.48 -18.15 -4.32
CA MET A 1 48.03 -18.29 -4.60
C MET A 1 47.72 -18.77 -6.04
N GLN A 2 48.54 -18.43 -7.05
CA GLN A 2 48.32 -18.77 -8.47
C GLN A 2 48.48 -20.28 -8.80
N LYS A 3 49.47 -20.98 -8.23
CA LYS A 3 49.70 -22.42 -8.43
C LYS A 3 48.50 -23.30 -7.99
N ARG A 4 47.74 -22.86 -6.98
CA ARG A 4 46.57 -23.60 -6.46
C ARG A 4 45.38 -23.56 -7.42
N LYS A 5 45.23 -22.47 -8.19
CA LYS A 5 44.16 -22.33 -9.21
C LYS A 5 44.43 -23.21 -10.43
N VAL A 6 45.68 -23.28 -10.90
CA VAL A 6 46.07 -24.12 -12.05
C VAL A 6 45.83 -25.60 -11.77
N PHE A 7 46.18 -26.07 -10.57
CA PHE A 7 45.95 -27.46 -10.16
C PHE A 7 44.46 -27.84 -10.11
N VAL A 8 43.60 -26.92 -9.66
CA VAL A 8 42.15 -27.13 -9.64
C VAL A 8 41.57 -27.22 -11.05
N VAL A 9 42.00 -26.34 -11.96
CA VAL A 9 41.57 -26.36 -13.36
C VAL A 9 42.01 -27.65 -14.06
N PHE A 10 43.26 -28.07 -13.85
CA PHE A 10 43.77 -29.32 -14.44
C PHE A 10 43.02 -30.55 -13.93
N LYS A 11 42.79 -30.65 -12.62
CA LYS A 11 41.99 -31.75 -12.03
C LYS A 11 40.57 -31.77 -12.58
N GLN A 12 40.00 -30.60 -12.86
CA GLN A 12 38.67 -30.47 -13.42
C GLN A 12 38.62 -30.88 -14.89
N LEU A 13 39.61 -30.50 -15.68
CA LEU A 13 39.76 -30.97 -17.07
C LEU A 13 39.85 -32.50 -17.13
N VAL A 14 40.71 -33.13 -16.32
CA VAL A 14 40.81 -34.60 -16.31
C VAL A 14 39.48 -35.25 -15.92
N LYS A 15 38.75 -34.68 -14.96
CA LYS A 15 37.44 -35.18 -14.51
C LYS A 15 36.32 -34.93 -15.54
N GLU A 16 36.44 -33.95 -16.43
CA GLU A 16 35.42 -33.66 -17.44
C GLU A 16 35.69 -34.40 -18.76
N PHE A 17 36.95 -34.70 -19.08
CA PHE A 17 37.35 -35.31 -20.35
C PHE A 17 37.45 -36.84 -20.34
N TRP A 18 37.45 -37.50 -19.18
CA TRP A 18 37.46 -38.97 -19.12
C TRP A 18 36.21 -39.58 -19.77
N PHE A 19 35.02 -38.98 -19.57
CA PHE A 19 33.77 -39.51 -20.13
C PHE A 19 33.73 -39.45 -21.67
N PRO A 20 34.04 -38.30 -22.32
CA PRO A 20 34.23 -38.24 -23.78
C PRO A 20 35.26 -39.24 -24.31
N PHE A 21 36.35 -39.45 -23.57
CA PHE A 21 37.40 -40.40 -23.95
C PHE A 21 36.87 -41.85 -23.99
N PHE A 22 36.19 -42.30 -22.94
CA PHE A 22 35.60 -43.65 -22.91
C PHE A 22 34.47 -43.83 -23.93
N ALA A 23 33.62 -42.83 -24.10
CA ALA A 23 32.52 -42.89 -25.06
C ALA A 23 33.02 -42.94 -26.51
N ALA A 24 34.10 -42.22 -26.85
CA ALA A 24 34.73 -42.29 -28.16
C ALA A 24 35.40 -43.64 -28.43
N ILE A 25 36.01 -44.28 -27.41
CA ILE A 25 36.54 -45.65 -27.52
C ILE A 25 35.41 -46.64 -27.82
N LEU A 26 34.30 -46.58 -27.07
CA LEU A 26 33.14 -47.46 -27.28
C LEU A 26 32.53 -47.30 -28.68
N TRP A 27 32.43 -46.07 -29.17
CA TRP A 27 31.94 -45.77 -30.53
C TRP A 27 32.86 -46.35 -31.61
N CYS A 28 34.18 -46.27 -31.40
CA CYS A 28 35.15 -46.83 -32.32
C CYS A 28 35.08 -48.37 -32.37
N ILE A 29 34.96 -49.02 -31.20
CA ILE A 29 34.78 -50.48 -31.10
C ILE A 29 33.50 -50.91 -31.82
N TYR A 30 32.38 -50.23 -31.58
CA TYR A 30 31.09 -50.54 -32.20
C TYR A 30 31.14 -50.51 -33.74
N ASN A 31 31.70 -49.44 -34.32
CA ASN A 31 31.82 -49.30 -35.77
C ASN A 31 32.72 -50.37 -36.39
N PHE A 32 33.76 -50.79 -35.67
CA PHE A 32 34.69 -51.83 -36.14
C PHE A 32 34.09 -53.24 -36.07
N THR A 33 33.24 -53.53 -35.07
CA THR A 33 32.55 -54.82 -34.98
C THR A 33 31.39 -54.99 -35.97
N GLY A 34 30.81 -53.89 -36.47
CA GLY A 34 29.69 -53.91 -37.42
C GLY A 34 30.08 -53.89 -38.90
N SER A 35 31.34 -53.61 -39.23
CA SER A 35 31.82 -53.50 -40.61
C SER A 35 32.49 -54.80 -41.08
N ASN A 36 31.73 -55.66 -41.76
CA ASN A 36 32.21 -56.96 -42.30
C ASN A 36 33.20 -56.85 -43.49
N ALA A 37 33.86 -55.72 -43.71
CA ALA A 37 34.83 -55.59 -44.80
C ALA A 37 35.80 -54.41 -44.61
N ALA A 38 37.04 -54.68 -44.22
CA ALA A 38 38.29 -54.08 -44.73
C ALA A 38 39.50 -54.40 -43.82
N PRO A 39 40.74 -54.47 -44.36
CA PRO A 39 41.96 -54.66 -43.57
C PRO A 39 42.18 -53.51 -42.57
N PHE A 40 42.89 -53.83 -41.48
CA PHE A 40 43.17 -52.96 -40.34
C PHE A 40 43.90 -51.66 -40.75
N GLN A 41 43.15 -50.61 -41.11
CA GLN A 41 43.71 -49.30 -41.48
C GLN A 41 43.67 -48.37 -40.27
N ILE A 42 44.84 -48.12 -39.68
CA ILE A 42 45.04 -47.20 -38.55
C ILE A 42 44.41 -45.82 -38.81
N HIS A 43 44.42 -45.37 -40.06
CA HIS A 43 43.85 -44.10 -40.47
C HIS A 43 42.32 -44.01 -40.25
N LEU A 44 41.59 -45.12 -40.39
CA LEU A 44 40.14 -45.17 -40.21
C LEU A 44 39.75 -45.09 -38.71
N ILE A 45 40.54 -45.77 -37.86
CA ILE A 45 40.40 -45.73 -36.40
C ILE A 45 40.65 -44.31 -35.89
N LEU A 46 41.73 -43.67 -36.35
CA LEU A 46 42.10 -42.32 -35.90
C LEU A 46 41.04 -41.28 -36.31
N SER A 47 40.52 -41.36 -37.53
CA SER A 47 39.46 -40.44 -38.01
C SER A 47 38.13 -40.67 -37.29
N CYS A 48 37.73 -41.92 -37.05
CA CYS A 48 36.48 -42.25 -36.35
C CYS A 48 36.55 -41.86 -34.86
N PHE A 49 37.65 -42.21 -34.19
CA PHE A 49 37.89 -41.84 -32.79
C PHE A 49 38.01 -40.33 -32.62
N GLY A 50 38.81 -39.65 -33.46
CA GLY A 50 39.01 -38.22 -33.39
C GLY A 50 37.70 -37.43 -33.57
N ALA A 51 36.87 -37.82 -34.54
CA ALA A 51 35.56 -37.21 -34.77
C ALA A 51 34.59 -37.45 -33.60
N ALA A 52 34.51 -38.67 -33.08
CA ALA A 52 33.63 -39.01 -31.97
C ALA A 52 34.05 -38.33 -30.66
N PHE A 53 35.36 -38.33 -30.35
CA PHE A 53 35.91 -37.67 -29.18
C PHE A 53 35.67 -36.16 -29.23
N PHE A 54 35.93 -35.53 -30.37
CA PHE A 54 35.69 -34.11 -30.57
C PHE A 54 34.20 -33.77 -30.37
N PHE A 55 33.30 -34.52 -30.99
CA PHE A 55 31.87 -34.26 -30.89
C PHE A 55 31.33 -34.38 -29.47
N ILE A 56 31.69 -35.45 -28.75
CA ILE A 56 31.22 -35.68 -27.38
C ILE A 56 31.83 -34.66 -26.42
N SER A 57 33.11 -34.34 -26.58
CA SER A 57 33.77 -33.30 -25.79
C SER A 57 33.13 -31.93 -26.02
N TRP A 58 32.80 -31.60 -27.27
CA TRP A 58 32.14 -30.35 -27.62
C TRP A 58 30.73 -30.29 -27.02
N LEU A 59 29.94 -31.35 -27.17
CA LEU A 59 28.58 -31.43 -26.62
C LEU A 59 28.58 -31.26 -25.11
N LEU A 60 29.51 -31.93 -24.41
CA LEU A 60 29.63 -31.83 -22.96
C LEU A 60 30.03 -30.42 -22.51
N ALA A 61 30.96 -29.78 -23.23
CA ALA A 61 31.35 -28.40 -22.98
C ALA A 61 30.18 -27.43 -23.19
N GLN A 62 29.39 -27.61 -24.25
CA GLN A 62 28.18 -26.81 -24.49
C GLN A 62 27.13 -27.04 -23.40
N TYR A 63 26.90 -28.29 -22.99
CA TYR A 63 25.97 -28.62 -21.92
C TYR A 63 26.34 -27.93 -20.60
N PHE A 64 27.59 -28.03 -20.16
CA PHE A 64 28.03 -27.38 -18.94
C PHE A 64 28.00 -25.85 -19.04
N ARG A 65 28.31 -25.29 -20.22
CA ARG A 65 28.19 -23.86 -20.46
C ARG A 65 26.75 -23.39 -20.31
N VAL A 66 25.81 -24.04 -20.99
CA VAL A 66 24.38 -23.71 -20.91
C VAL A 66 23.85 -23.90 -19.50
N ARG A 67 24.21 -25.00 -18.83
CA ARG A 67 23.80 -25.25 -17.44
C ARG A 67 24.34 -24.20 -16.47
N LYS A 68 25.59 -23.77 -16.64
CA LYS A 68 26.19 -22.71 -15.82
C LYS A 68 25.52 -21.37 -16.10
N GLN A 69 25.24 -21.06 -17.35
CA GLN A 69 24.54 -19.84 -17.74
C GLN A 69 23.12 -19.82 -17.15
N ALA A 70 22.35 -20.90 -17.32
CA ALA A 70 21.02 -21.04 -16.73
C ALA A 70 21.04 -20.92 -15.20
N LYS A 71 22.06 -21.47 -14.52
CA LYS A 71 22.20 -21.29 -13.08
C LYS A 71 22.44 -19.83 -12.70
N VAL A 72 23.37 -19.14 -13.38
CA VAL A 72 23.66 -17.73 -13.13
C VAL A 72 22.42 -16.87 -13.41
N ASP A 73 21.70 -17.15 -14.49
CA ASP A 73 20.47 -16.42 -14.85
C ASP A 73 19.38 -16.62 -13.78
N ASN A 74 19.19 -17.85 -13.29
CA ASN A 74 18.25 -18.14 -12.20
C ASN A 74 18.67 -17.45 -10.89
N ASP A 75 19.96 -17.50 -10.54
CA ASP A 75 20.47 -16.83 -9.34
C ASP A 75 20.25 -15.31 -9.46
N LEU A 76 20.54 -14.70 -10.62
CA LEU A 76 20.29 -13.28 -10.89
C LEU A 76 18.81 -12.92 -10.83
N GLN A 77 17.93 -13.77 -11.36
CA GLN A 77 16.49 -13.56 -11.28
C GLN A 77 16.01 -13.54 -9.83
N SER A 78 16.46 -14.51 -9.01
CA SER A 78 16.10 -14.53 -7.58
C SER A 78 16.59 -13.30 -6.83
N ILE A 79 17.79 -12.80 -7.16
CA ILE A 79 18.33 -11.56 -6.59
C ILE A 79 17.46 -10.37 -7.00
N HIS A 80 17.05 -10.29 -8.26
CA HIS A 80 16.18 -9.23 -8.75
C HIS A 80 14.82 -9.22 -8.03
N GLU A 81 14.22 -10.39 -7.84
CA GLU A 81 12.96 -10.57 -7.11
C GLU A 81 13.11 -10.12 -5.65
N ASN A 82 14.17 -10.55 -4.97
CA ASN A 82 14.45 -10.16 -3.59
C ASN A 82 14.67 -8.65 -3.45
N ILE A 83 15.46 -8.04 -4.34
CA ILE A 83 15.68 -6.59 -4.35
C ILE A 83 14.34 -5.86 -4.54
N SER A 84 13.52 -6.33 -5.47
CA SER A 84 12.21 -5.73 -5.74
C SER A 84 11.28 -5.83 -4.53
N SER A 85 11.29 -6.96 -3.81
CA SER A 85 10.52 -7.14 -2.58
C SER A 85 10.97 -6.19 -1.48
N VAL A 86 12.28 -6.12 -1.22
CA VAL A 86 12.85 -5.22 -0.19
C VAL A 86 12.55 -3.77 -0.50
N VAL A 87 12.61 -3.35 -1.77
CA VAL A 87 12.25 -1.98 -2.17
C VAL A 87 10.78 -1.71 -1.89
N ARG A 88 9.87 -2.65 -2.17
CA ARG A 88 8.44 -2.49 -1.87
C ARG A 88 8.16 -2.43 -0.37
N GLU A 89 8.81 -3.29 0.42
CA GLU A 89 8.70 -3.28 1.88
C GLU A 89 9.21 -1.95 2.46
N LEU A 90 10.35 -1.47 1.98
CA LEU A 90 10.91 -0.18 2.39
C LEU A 90 9.98 0.99 2.02
N GLN A 91 9.42 0.98 0.81
CA GLN A 91 8.43 1.98 0.38
C GLN A 91 7.18 1.95 1.27
N GLY A 92 6.68 0.77 1.61
CA GLY A 92 5.56 0.59 2.54
C GLY A 92 5.87 1.16 3.92
N ALA A 93 6.97 0.71 4.54
CA ALA A 93 7.40 1.19 5.85
C ALA A 93 7.65 2.71 5.88
N THR A 94 8.22 3.26 4.81
CA THR A 94 8.45 4.71 4.68
C THR A 94 7.12 5.46 4.58
N LYS A 95 6.18 4.96 3.78
CA LYS A 95 4.83 5.54 3.68
C LYS A 95 4.10 5.52 5.01
N ASP A 96 4.19 4.43 5.75
CA ASP A 96 3.57 4.30 7.07
C ASP A 96 4.23 5.23 8.09
N LEU A 97 5.56 5.34 8.09
CA LEU A 97 6.28 6.29 8.96
C LEU A 97 5.86 7.73 8.67
N ILE A 98 5.81 8.12 7.40
CA ILE A 98 5.29 9.44 6.98
C ILE A 98 3.84 9.58 7.46
N GLY A 99 3.03 8.53 7.32
CA GLY A 99 1.65 8.48 7.82
C GLY A 99 1.56 8.72 9.33
N TYR A 100 2.38 8.05 10.14
CA TYR A 100 2.42 8.25 11.60
C TYR A 100 2.89 9.64 12.01
N GLN A 101 3.77 10.29 11.23
CA GLN A 101 4.26 11.63 11.54
C GLN A 101 3.29 12.74 11.13
N THR A 102 2.61 12.55 9.99
CA THR A 102 1.71 13.57 9.40
C THR A 102 0.25 13.35 9.77
N GLY A 103 -0.14 12.13 10.10
CA GLY A 103 -1.53 11.67 10.18
C GLY A 103 -2.05 11.04 8.89
N GLY A 104 -1.25 11.00 7.82
CA GLY A 104 -1.55 10.29 6.58
C GLY A 104 -2.94 10.61 6.02
N GLU A 105 -3.68 9.57 5.65
CA GLU A 105 -5.05 9.71 5.14
C GLU A 105 -6.14 9.77 6.21
N SER A 106 -5.77 9.76 7.50
CA SER A 106 -6.75 9.82 8.58
C SER A 106 -7.52 11.15 8.60
N PHE A 107 -8.71 11.13 9.17
CA PHE A 107 -9.52 12.32 9.42
C PHE A 107 -10.31 12.10 10.71
N CYS A 108 -11.03 13.12 11.15
CA CYS A 108 -11.99 12.97 12.23
C CYS A 108 -13.28 13.68 11.87
N TYR A 109 -14.32 13.40 12.62
CA TYR A 109 -15.58 14.11 12.49
C TYR A 109 -16.22 14.24 13.85
N LEU A 110 -17.05 15.26 13.98
CA LEU A 110 -17.74 15.58 15.21
C LEU A 110 -19.22 15.22 15.10
N ILE A 111 -19.78 14.70 16.16
CA ILE A 111 -21.23 14.60 16.35
C ILE A 111 -21.60 15.10 17.74
N ASN A 112 -22.86 15.44 17.93
CA ASN A 112 -23.46 15.73 19.22
C ASN A 112 -24.16 14.44 19.66
N SER A 113 -23.49 13.65 20.50
CA SER A 113 -24.01 12.36 20.93
C SER A 113 -25.02 12.52 22.06
N SER A 114 -25.99 11.60 22.11
CA SER A 114 -26.98 11.49 23.20
C SER A 114 -27.74 12.79 23.50
N VAL A 115 -28.22 13.48 22.45
CA VAL A 115 -29.00 14.71 22.62
C VAL A 115 -30.31 14.40 23.36
N SER A 116 -30.49 15.00 24.53
CA SER A 116 -31.71 14.86 25.32
C SER A 116 -32.91 15.46 24.59
N LYS A 117 -34.06 14.76 24.61
CA LYS A 117 -35.33 15.25 24.04
C LYS A 117 -35.82 16.51 24.74
N ASP A 118 -35.65 16.57 26.05
CA ASP A 118 -36.24 17.63 26.89
C ASP A 118 -35.38 18.89 26.94
N SER A 119 -34.06 18.73 26.98
CA SER A 119 -33.13 19.85 27.19
C SER A 119 -32.34 20.27 25.95
N ASN A 120 -32.47 19.54 24.83
CA ASN A 120 -31.69 19.73 23.59
C ASN A 120 -30.16 19.74 23.80
N LEU A 121 -29.70 19.26 24.96
CA LEU A 121 -28.29 19.14 25.33
C LEU A 121 -27.80 17.74 24.99
N GLY A 122 -26.70 17.67 24.25
CA GLY A 122 -25.92 16.44 24.12
C GLY A 122 -24.45 16.70 24.44
N ARG A 123 -23.59 15.75 24.08
CA ARG A 123 -22.15 15.86 24.26
C ARG A 123 -21.43 15.88 22.92
N GLU A 124 -20.60 16.89 22.76
CA GLU A 124 -19.64 16.97 21.66
C GLU A 124 -18.78 15.70 21.65
N THR A 125 -18.73 15.01 20.53
CA THR A 125 -18.06 13.71 20.38
C THR A 125 -17.28 13.74 19.07
N VAL A 126 -15.96 13.77 19.17
CA VAL A 126 -15.06 13.72 18.02
C VAL A 126 -14.57 12.29 17.84
N ILE A 127 -14.76 11.76 16.65
CA ILE A 127 -14.46 10.37 16.30
C ILE A 127 -13.34 10.36 15.28
N HIS A 128 -12.24 9.70 15.61
CA HIS A 128 -11.14 9.46 14.67
C HIS A 128 -11.52 8.38 13.64
N GLN A 129 -11.08 8.56 12.40
CA GLN A 129 -11.19 7.58 11.31
C GLN A 129 -9.87 7.50 10.54
N GLY A 130 -9.35 6.28 10.37
CA GLY A 130 -8.14 5.99 9.60
C GLY A 130 -7.10 5.18 10.39
N ALA A 131 -5.98 4.87 9.73
CA ALA A 131 -4.93 4.02 10.30
C ALA A 131 -3.88 4.78 11.13
N HIS A 132 -3.72 6.09 10.91
CA HIS A 132 -2.66 6.90 11.51
C HIS A 132 -3.21 7.90 12.52
N PRO A 133 -2.48 8.24 13.60
CA PRO A 133 -2.90 9.24 14.58
C PRO A 133 -2.96 10.63 13.95
N LEU A 134 -3.90 11.47 14.39
CA LEU A 134 -3.95 12.88 14.02
C LEU A 134 -3.33 13.73 15.13
N PHE A 135 -2.50 14.70 14.75
CA PHE A 135 -1.84 15.63 15.65
C PHE A 135 -2.22 17.07 15.34
N ASP A 136 -2.11 17.92 16.37
CA ASP A 136 -2.45 19.35 16.34
C ASP A 136 -3.87 19.60 15.80
N VAL A 137 -4.80 18.71 16.16
CA VAL A 137 -6.18 18.74 15.69
C VAL A 137 -6.90 19.93 16.31
N THR A 138 -7.38 20.81 15.44
CA THR A 138 -8.24 21.93 15.79
C THR A 138 -9.48 21.93 14.91
N ALA A 139 -10.59 22.42 15.45
CA ALA A 139 -11.81 22.64 14.71
C ALA A 139 -12.32 24.06 14.91
N ARG A 140 -12.88 24.63 13.85
CA ARG A 140 -13.69 25.84 13.90
C ARG A 140 -15.11 25.48 13.53
N ILE A 141 -16.04 25.62 14.47
CA ILE A 141 -17.44 25.24 14.31
C ILE A 141 -18.26 26.48 13.96
N MET A 142 -18.88 26.51 12.79
CA MET A 142 -19.73 27.60 12.33
C MET A 142 -21.18 27.15 12.26
N ASP A 143 -22.06 27.80 13.03
CA ASP A 143 -23.51 27.67 12.86
C ASP A 143 -23.95 28.54 11.68
N ILE A 144 -24.46 27.90 10.63
CA ILE A 144 -24.84 28.58 9.38
C ILE A 144 -26.02 29.52 9.61
N ASN A 145 -26.94 29.18 10.53
CA ASN A 145 -28.10 30.01 10.83
C ASN A 145 -27.68 31.28 11.59
N GLU A 146 -26.83 31.14 12.62
CA GLU A 146 -26.27 32.28 13.36
C GLU A 146 -25.44 33.18 12.42
N PHE A 147 -24.57 32.57 11.61
CA PHE A 147 -23.74 33.30 10.65
C PHE A 147 -24.57 34.09 9.64
N ASN A 148 -25.61 33.48 9.06
CA ASN A 148 -26.49 34.16 8.11
C ASN A 148 -27.25 35.33 8.75
N THR A 149 -27.67 35.19 10.00
CA THR A 149 -28.29 36.29 10.75
C THR A 149 -27.30 37.43 10.97
N ASP A 150 -26.05 37.13 11.34
CA ASP A 150 -25.01 38.14 11.52
C ASP A 150 -24.60 38.83 10.23
N VAL A 151 -24.53 38.10 9.11
CA VAL A 151 -24.30 38.67 7.78
C VAL A 151 -25.41 39.65 7.42
N LYS A 152 -26.68 39.24 7.55
CA LYS A 152 -27.83 40.11 7.25
C LYS A 152 -27.88 41.35 8.14
N ALA A 153 -27.44 41.23 9.38
CA ALA A 153 -27.37 42.34 10.34
C ALA A 153 -26.08 43.17 10.23
N ASN A 154 -25.18 42.84 9.30
CA ASN A 154 -23.84 43.46 9.16
C ASN A 154 -23.01 43.43 10.47
N ARG A 155 -23.09 42.32 11.22
CA ARG A 155 -22.39 42.10 12.52
C ARG A 155 -21.24 41.10 12.42
N VAL A 156 -20.80 40.77 11.21
CA VAL A 156 -19.69 39.84 11.00
C VAL A 156 -18.39 40.52 11.42
N THR A 157 -17.75 39.96 12.44
CA THR A 157 -16.45 40.43 12.95
C THR A 157 -15.43 39.30 12.87
N LEU A 158 -14.15 39.61 13.09
CA LEU A 158 -13.12 38.56 13.23
C LEU A 158 -13.49 37.55 14.33
N ASN A 159 -14.11 38.03 15.42
CA ASN A 159 -14.56 37.19 16.53
C ASN A 159 -15.67 36.21 16.11
N THR A 160 -16.52 36.58 15.14
CA THR A 160 -17.54 35.68 14.57
C THR A 160 -16.90 34.41 13.98
N PHE A 161 -15.67 34.51 13.47
CA PHE A 161 -14.94 33.36 12.90
C PHE A 161 -14.17 32.55 13.95
N THR A 162 -13.81 33.12 15.11
CA THR A 162 -12.93 32.44 16.09
C THR A 162 -13.65 32.00 17.37
N LYS A 163 -14.85 32.53 17.64
CA LYS A 163 -15.66 32.27 18.86
C LYS A 163 -15.82 30.79 19.19
N ASN A 164 -15.93 29.94 18.17
CA ASN A 164 -16.21 28.50 18.31
C ASN A 164 -15.05 27.63 17.84
N SER A 165 -13.81 28.11 18.04
CA SER A 165 -12.62 27.28 17.85
C SER A 165 -12.42 26.31 19.02
N ARG A 166 -11.97 25.10 18.72
CA ARG A 166 -11.67 24.02 19.67
C ARG A 166 -10.32 23.41 19.32
N ALA A 167 -9.54 23.06 20.34
CA ALA A 167 -8.31 22.29 20.19
C ALA A 167 -8.52 20.92 20.84
N TYR A 168 -8.36 19.86 20.04
CA TYR A 168 -8.41 18.47 20.52
C TYR A 168 -7.01 17.85 20.61
N ASN A 169 -5.98 18.56 20.14
CA ASN A 169 -4.58 18.18 20.16
C ASN A 169 -4.32 16.87 19.41
N SER A 170 -4.37 15.72 20.07
CA SER A 170 -4.01 14.43 19.48
C SER A 170 -5.17 13.45 19.53
N LEU A 171 -5.41 12.76 18.42
CA LEU A 171 -6.41 11.70 18.29
C LEU A 171 -5.72 10.44 17.76
N ILE A 172 -5.63 9.39 18.59
CA ILE A 172 -5.10 8.09 18.18
C ILE A 172 -6.13 7.30 17.35
N PRO A 173 -5.68 6.34 16.52
CA PRO A 173 -6.59 5.51 15.71
C PRO A 173 -7.72 4.87 16.52
N GLY A 174 -8.96 5.06 16.04
CA GLY A 174 -10.16 4.51 16.67
C GLY A 174 -10.62 5.19 17.97
N HIS A 175 -9.94 6.25 18.40
CA HIS A 175 -10.31 6.97 19.62
C HIS A 175 -11.54 7.85 19.43
N VAL A 176 -12.31 7.97 20.51
CA VAL A 176 -13.45 8.88 20.62
C VAL A 176 -13.16 9.90 21.71
N HIS A 177 -13.05 11.17 21.34
CA HIS A 177 -12.89 12.26 22.29
C HIS A 177 -14.25 12.87 22.62
N MET A 178 -14.63 12.81 23.89
CA MET A 178 -15.85 13.44 24.39
C MET A 178 -15.54 14.82 24.96
N GLY A 179 -16.04 15.85 24.29
CA GLY A 179 -15.84 17.25 24.63
C GLY A 179 -16.96 17.84 25.49
N ASN A 180 -17.25 19.12 25.25
CA ASN A 180 -18.16 19.91 26.06
C ASN A 180 -19.63 19.51 25.83
N LYS A 181 -20.48 19.98 26.74
CA LYS A 181 -21.93 19.98 26.50
C LYS A 181 -22.23 20.87 25.29
N TRP A 182 -23.07 20.39 24.39
CA TRP A 182 -23.50 21.14 23.22
C TRP A 182 -25.02 21.19 23.16
N ASN A 183 -25.57 22.39 23.34
CA ASN A 183 -26.99 22.66 23.20
C ASN A 183 -27.35 23.01 21.74
N LEU A 184 -28.31 22.29 21.15
CA LEU A 184 -28.82 22.60 19.80
C LEU A 184 -29.85 23.75 19.81
N GLY A 185 -30.26 24.20 20.99
CA GLY A 185 -31.26 25.26 21.19
C GLY A 185 -32.68 24.78 20.96
N ASP A 186 -33.62 25.71 21.09
CA ASP A 186 -35.06 25.46 20.88
C ASP A 186 -35.46 25.77 19.44
N VAL A 187 -34.99 24.93 18.52
CA VAL A 187 -35.28 25.02 17.08
C VAL A 187 -35.47 23.62 16.52
N ASP A 188 -36.08 23.51 15.33
CA ASP A 188 -36.29 22.21 14.67
C ASP A 188 -35.12 21.81 13.76
N GLN A 189 -34.18 22.72 13.47
CA GLN A 189 -33.03 22.42 12.64
C GLN A 189 -31.80 23.26 12.99
N ARG A 190 -30.62 22.66 12.82
CA ARG A 190 -29.33 23.34 12.90
C ARG A 190 -28.42 22.83 11.79
N LYS A 191 -27.70 23.73 11.14
CA LYS A 191 -26.72 23.39 10.12
C LYS A 191 -25.36 23.93 10.54
N PHE A 192 -24.36 23.06 10.58
CA PHE A 192 -23.01 23.43 10.95
C PHE A 192 -22.03 23.14 9.82
N ASN A 193 -21.10 24.07 9.61
CA ASN A 193 -19.86 23.83 8.87
C ASN A 193 -18.71 23.80 9.85
N ILE A 194 -18.00 22.68 9.92
CA ILE A 194 -16.88 22.47 10.81
C ILE A 194 -15.61 22.38 9.97
N PHE A 195 -14.69 23.30 10.20
CA PHE A 195 -13.42 23.36 9.49
C PHE A 195 -12.34 22.76 10.38
N TRP A 196 -11.78 21.64 9.94
CA TRP A 196 -10.74 20.92 10.65
C TRP A 196 -9.36 21.29 10.12
N MET A 197 -8.40 21.37 11.02
CA MET A 197 -6.98 21.48 10.70
C MET A 197 -6.21 20.49 11.56
N ALA A 198 -5.29 19.76 10.92
CA ALA A 198 -4.35 18.85 11.55
C ALA A 198 -3.04 18.85 10.73
N ARG A 199 -2.01 18.11 11.17
CA ARG A 199 -0.74 18.03 10.44
C ARG A 199 -0.84 17.52 9.00
N ASN A 200 -1.84 16.69 8.69
CA ASN A 200 -2.08 16.18 7.34
C ASN A 200 -2.94 17.14 6.48
N GLY A 201 -3.16 18.37 6.93
CA GLY A 201 -3.86 19.40 6.19
C GLY A 201 -5.23 19.74 6.79
N SER A 202 -6.13 20.20 5.92
CA SER A 202 -7.46 20.63 6.32
C SER A 202 -8.55 19.83 5.62
N PHE A 203 -9.69 19.70 6.28
CA PHE A 203 -10.89 19.09 5.73
C PHE A 203 -12.13 19.75 6.37
N THR A 204 -13.23 19.71 5.66
CA THR A 204 -14.48 20.34 6.08
C THR A 204 -15.50 19.26 6.38
N GLN A 205 -16.32 19.49 7.40
CA GLN A 205 -17.44 18.65 7.73
C GLN A 205 -18.73 19.47 7.69
N ASN A 206 -19.72 19.03 6.93
CA ASN A 206 -21.09 19.50 7.03
C ASN A 206 -21.81 18.62 8.04
N LEU A 207 -22.42 19.21 9.05
CA LEU A 207 -23.12 18.51 10.12
C LEU A 207 -24.49 19.13 10.37
N TYR A 208 -25.53 18.44 9.92
CA TYR A 208 -26.91 18.95 9.93
C TYR A 208 -27.75 18.15 10.91
N TYR A 209 -28.55 18.86 11.69
CA TYR A 209 -29.51 18.30 12.63
C TYR A 209 -30.92 18.71 12.25
N LYS A 210 -31.86 17.77 12.39
CA LYS A 210 -33.30 18.02 12.27
C LYS A 210 -34.06 17.29 13.37
N LYS A 211 -35.06 17.95 13.93
CA LYS A 211 -35.94 17.39 14.95
C LYS A 211 -37.15 16.75 14.27
N VAL A 212 -37.39 15.46 14.52
CA VAL A 212 -38.53 14.70 13.99
C VAL A 212 -39.16 13.94 15.17
N GLY A 213 -40.46 14.14 15.41
CA GLY A 213 -41.15 13.52 16.55
C GLY A 213 -40.51 13.84 17.91
N GLY A 214 -39.94 15.05 18.05
CA GLY A 214 -39.24 15.48 19.27
C GLY A 214 -37.84 14.90 19.46
N GLN A 215 -37.35 14.07 18.54
CA GLN A 215 -36.00 13.51 18.55
C GLN A 215 -35.09 14.19 17.54
N TRP A 216 -33.83 14.38 17.93
CA TRP A 216 -32.81 14.92 17.04
C TRP A 216 -32.19 13.81 16.20
N HIS A 217 -32.23 14.02 14.88
CA HIS A 217 -31.55 13.21 13.88
C HIS A 217 -30.47 14.05 13.23
N TYR A 218 -29.41 13.41 12.73
CA TYR A 218 -28.31 14.10 12.06
C TYR A 218 -27.89 13.47 10.74
N ALA A 219 -27.29 14.30 9.90
CA ALA A 219 -26.54 13.92 8.72
C ALA A 219 -25.16 14.56 8.81
N THR A 220 -24.09 13.80 8.57
CA THR A 220 -22.73 14.34 8.50
C THR A 220 -21.99 13.90 7.26
N LYS A 221 -21.25 14.82 6.64
CA LYS A 221 -20.41 14.59 5.46
C LYS A 221 -19.06 15.27 5.66
N VAL A 222 -17.96 14.55 5.41
CA VAL A 222 -16.59 15.04 5.51
C VAL A 222 -15.96 15.09 4.12
N ILE A 223 -15.34 16.21 3.79
CA ILE A 223 -14.80 16.52 2.47
C ILE A 223 -13.38 17.05 2.62
N ARG A 224 -12.46 16.56 1.79
CA ARG A 224 -11.10 17.09 1.65
C ARG A 224 -10.86 17.46 0.19
N GLY A 225 -10.73 18.77 -0.09
CA GLY A 225 -10.75 19.27 -1.46
C GLY A 225 -12.10 18.97 -2.12
N GLU A 226 -12.10 18.19 -3.20
CA GLU A 226 -13.31 17.74 -3.91
C GLU A 226 -13.74 16.32 -3.52
N LYS A 227 -12.93 15.62 -2.72
CA LYS A 227 -13.16 14.22 -2.37
C LYS A 227 -14.00 14.10 -1.10
N GLU A 228 -15.11 13.37 -1.19
CA GLU A 228 -15.85 12.90 -0.01
C GLU A 228 -15.04 11.80 0.70
N LEU A 229 -14.73 12.03 1.97
CA LEU A 229 -14.03 11.07 2.83
C LEU A 229 -15.00 10.17 3.61
N TYR A 230 -16.15 10.74 4.00
CA TYR A 230 -17.13 10.06 4.84
C TYR A 230 -18.50 10.72 4.72
N SER A 231 -19.55 9.91 4.78
CA SER A 231 -20.92 10.38 4.88
C SER A 231 -21.73 9.37 5.69
N THR A 232 -22.50 9.86 6.66
CA THR A 232 -23.44 9.03 7.41
C THR A 232 -24.66 9.83 7.82
N THR A 233 -25.73 9.12 8.15
CA THR A 233 -27.01 9.69 8.52
C THR A 233 -27.64 8.83 9.59
N SER A 234 -28.12 9.45 10.67
CA SER A 234 -28.89 8.72 11.67
C SER A 234 -30.19 8.21 11.06
N GLU A 235 -30.61 7.03 11.48
CA GLU A 235 -31.95 6.51 11.20
C GLU A 235 -33.01 7.54 11.59
N GLY A 236 -33.99 7.80 10.72
CA GLY A 236 -35.06 8.79 10.93
C GLY A 236 -34.77 10.21 10.43
N TYR A 237 -33.58 10.51 9.91
CA TYR A 237 -33.32 11.81 9.28
C TYR A 237 -34.13 11.95 7.98
N PRO A 238 -34.83 13.09 7.75
CA PRO A 238 -35.68 13.27 6.59
C PRO A 238 -34.85 13.41 5.30
N ARG A 239 -35.29 12.71 4.25
CA ARG A 239 -34.69 12.71 2.91
C ARG A 239 -35.61 13.42 1.92
N ASN A 240 -35.05 13.94 0.84
CA ASN A 240 -35.84 14.53 -0.24
C ASN A 240 -36.60 13.44 -1.03
N SER A 241 -37.38 13.83 -2.04
CA SER A 241 -38.15 12.92 -2.90
C SER A 241 -37.29 11.89 -3.66
N GLN A 242 -35.99 12.14 -3.78
CA GLN A 242 -35.01 11.26 -4.42
C GLN A 242 -34.26 10.37 -3.40
N GLY A 243 -34.63 10.41 -2.12
CA GLY A 243 -33.96 9.67 -1.05
C GLY A 243 -32.60 10.24 -0.64
N GLN A 244 -32.25 11.43 -1.12
CA GLN A 244 -30.98 12.11 -0.84
C GLN A 244 -31.12 13.12 0.30
N ILE A 245 -29.99 13.47 0.90
CA ILE A 245 -29.90 14.53 1.90
C ILE A 245 -29.72 15.85 1.17
N ASP A 246 -30.55 16.83 1.54
CA ASP A 246 -30.39 18.21 1.13
C ASP A 246 -29.30 18.86 1.99
N TRP A 247 -28.08 18.89 1.44
CA TRP A 247 -26.89 19.48 2.07
C TRP A 247 -26.87 21.01 1.98
#